data_AF-A0AA36IKX5-F1
#
_entry.id   AF-A0AA36IKX5-F1
#
_cell.length_a   1.000
_cell.length_b   1.000
_cell.length_c   1.000
_cell.angle_alpha   90.00
_cell.angle_beta   90.00
_cell.angle_gamma   90.00
#
_symmetry.space_group_name_H-M   'P 1'
#
loop_
_entity.id
_entity.type
_entity.pdbx_description
1 polymer ?
#
loop_
_entity_poly.entity_id
_entity_poly.type
_entity_poly.pdbx_seq_one_letter_code
_entity_poly.pdbx_strand_id
1 'polypeptide(L)'
;MEGNVADVPNSPCQRLLCMGAPLLEIRAEVPQSFLDDFKLRGNAVVQVEGPMQTMLQDINRVCAEAERAPVYAAAGDATSTALAVQALLRQDPGYSAEAIRRSSHALVSLLGGVGRDQLGYKLQDYLKEAGVQPLFSEIVSEQTGWTAFLTPHRERDAAHERVSLAAPGEDEKRRGAEAGGGVPGDSGRRRQPVQVGPSALQSLGAGGSGGRGVCRGHIPDGLL
;
A
#
# COMPACT_ATOMS: atom_id res chain seq x y z
N MET A 1 55.62 6.86 -27.70
CA MET A 1 55.01 5.55 -27.38
C MET A 1 53.55 5.81 -27.10
N GLU A 2 52.74 5.81 -28.16
CA GLU A 2 51.30 6.01 -28.07
C GLU A 2 50.70 4.68 -27.57
N GLY A 3 50.09 4.73 -26.39
CA GLY A 3 49.43 3.58 -25.79
C GLY A 3 48.24 3.19 -26.66
N ASN A 4 48.32 2.00 -27.23
CA ASN A 4 47.22 1.34 -27.90
C ASN A 4 46.16 1.09 -26.81
N VAL A 5 45.16 1.98 -26.71
CA VAL A 5 43.96 1.74 -25.90
C VAL A 5 43.26 0.59 -26.60
N ALA A 6 43.55 -0.63 -26.13
CA ALA A 6 42.89 -1.82 -26.62
C ALA A 6 41.38 -1.56 -26.55
N ASP A 7 40.74 -1.63 -27.72
CA ASP A 7 39.30 -1.82 -27.85
C ASP A 7 38.92 -2.92 -26.85
N VAL A 8 38.35 -2.53 -25.71
CA VAL A 8 37.69 -3.48 -24.84
C VAL A 8 36.55 -4.01 -25.69
N PRO A 9 36.55 -5.31 -26.07
CA PRO A 9 35.49 -5.83 -26.90
C PRO A 9 34.17 -5.53 -26.18
N ASN A 10 33.30 -4.77 -26.86
CA ASN A 10 31.90 -4.55 -26.48
C ASN A 10 31.29 -5.94 -26.24
N SER A 11 31.37 -6.42 -25.00
CA SER A 11 30.83 -7.71 -24.65
C SER A 11 29.33 -7.61 -24.91
N PRO A 12 28.72 -8.58 -25.60
CA PRO A 12 27.31 -8.51 -25.93
C PRO A 12 26.56 -8.29 -24.62
N CYS A 13 25.78 -7.21 -24.60
CA CYS A 13 24.99 -6.77 -23.46
C CYS A 13 24.17 -7.97 -22.96
N GLN A 14 24.65 -8.65 -21.91
CA GLN A 14 24.05 -9.90 -21.46
C GLN A 14 22.64 -9.58 -20.95
N ARG A 15 21.65 -10.29 -21.49
CA ARG A 15 20.25 -10.11 -21.11
C ARG A 15 19.94 -11.01 -19.93
N LEU A 16 19.27 -10.46 -18.93
CA LEU A 16 18.81 -11.18 -17.76
C LEU A 16 17.32 -11.54 -17.92
N LEU A 17 17.02 -12.82 -17.76
CA LEU A 17 15.65 -13.30 -17.60
C LEU A 17 15.45 -13.76 -16.16
N CYS A 18 14.60 -13.07 -15.42
CA CYS A 18 14.13 -13.49 -14.11
C CYS A 18 12.81 -14.27 -14.28
N MET A 19 12.62 -15.33 -13.50
CA MET A 19 11.37 -16.10 -13.49
C MET A 19 10.92 -16.33 -12.05
N GLY A 20 9.65 -16.06 -11.77
CA GLY A 20 9.10 -16.30 -10.43
C GLY A 20 7.64 -15.88 -10.33
N ALA A 21 7.15 -15.80 -9.09
CA ALA A 21 5.82 -15.30 -8.79
C ALA A 21 5.87 -13.77 -8.63
N PRO A 22 5.35 -12.98 -9.60
CA PRO A 22 5.27 -11.55 -9.45
C PRO A 22 4.13 -11.22 -8.49
N LEU A 23 4.42 -10.45 -7.44
CA LEU A 23 3.46 -10.07 -6.41
C LEU A 23 3.34 -8.55 -6.37
N LEU A 24 2.14 -8.06 -6.04
CA LEU A 24 1.97 -6.66 -5.65
C LEU A 24 2.18 -6.53 -4.13
N GLU A 25 3.15 -5.74 -3.72
CA GLU A 25 3.33 -5.37 -2.32
C GLU A 25 2.43 -4.19 -1.96
N ILE A 26 1.82 -4.29 -0.78
CA ILE A 26 0.89 -3.32 -0.21
C ILE A 26 1.42 -2.96 1.16
N ARG A 27 1.81 -1.71 1.36
CA ARG A 27 2.19 -1.20 2.68
C ARG A 27 1.07 -0.31 3.20
N ALA A 28 0.55 -0.65 4.36
CA ALA A 28 -0.57 0.05 4.95
C ALA A 28 -0.35 0.25 6.45
N GLU A 29 -0.74 1.44 6.92
CA GLU A 29 -0.94 1.68 8.33
C GLU A 29 -2.41 1.36 8.69
N VAL A 30 -2.61 0.53 9.71
CA VAL A 30 -3.93 0.01 10.10
C VAL A 30 -4.11 0.13 11.62
N PRO A 31 -5.34 0.26 12.14
CA PRO A 31 -5.58 0.24 13.58
C PRO A 31 -5.28 -1.15 14.16
N GLN A 32 -4.93 -1.21 15.45
CA GLN A 32 -4.66 -2.49 16.12
C GLN A 32 -5.85 -3.45 16.02
N SER A 33 -7.08 -2.93 16.09
CA SER A 33 -8.31 -3.73 15.94
C SER A 33 -8.38 -4.47 14.61
N PHE A 34 -7.84 -3.91 13.52
CA PHE A 34 -7.77 -4.59 12.22
C PHE A 34 -6.88 -5.84 12.30
N LEU A 35 -5.72 -5.72 12.96
CA LEU A 35 -4.82 -6.86 13.13
C LEU A 35 -5.47 -7.93 14.01
N ASP A 36 -6.18 -7.52 15.05
CA ASP A 36 -6.87 -8.41 15.97
C ASP A 36 -8.00 -9.19 15.29
N ASP A 37 -8.78 -8.54 14.41
CA ASP A 37 -9.86 -9.16 13.62
C ASP A 37 -9.34 -10.31 12.76
N PHE A 38 -8.16 -10.14 12.16
CA PHE A 38 -7.49 -11.16 11.37
C PHE A 38 -6.54 -12.06 12.18
N LYS A 39 -6.51 -11.91 13.51
CA LYS A 39 -5.64 -12.66 14.44
C LYS A 39 -4.16 -12.58 14.07
N LEU A 40 -3.74 -11.45 13.50
CA LEU A 40 -2.37 -11.21 13.08
C LEU A 40 -1.55 -10.77 14.29
N ARG A 41 -0.42 -11.45 14.51
CA ARG A 41 0.55 -11.09 15.53
C ARG A 41 1.66 -10.23 14.94
N GLY A 42 2.26 -9.38 15.76
CA GLY A 42 3.44 -8.64 15.37
C GLY A 42 4.58 -9.55 14.93
N ASN A 43 5.31 -9.11 13.92
CA ASN A 43 6.46 -9.79 13.33
C ASN A 43 6.15 -11.19 12.76
N ALA A 44 4.88 -11.53 12.57
CA ALA A 44 4.47 -12.78 11.95
C ALA A 44 4.39 -12.64 10.43
N VAL A 45 4.78 -13.72 9.74
CA VAL A 45 4.56 -13.92 8.30
C VAL A 45 3.53 -15.02 8.16
N VAL A 46 2.39 -14.72 7.54
CA VAL A 46 1.29 -15.67 7.35
C VAL A 46 0.88 -15.73 5.90
N GLN A 47 0.53 -16.92 5.43
CA GLN A 47 -0.15 -17.09 4.16
C GLN A 47 -1.64 -16.77 4.35
N VAL A 48 -2.23 -16.09 3.37
CA VAL A 48 -3.65 -15.75 3.37
C VAL A 48 -4.47 -17.02 3.21
N GLU A 49 -5.37 -17.25 4.16
CA GLU A 49 -6.28 -18.40 4.19
C GLU A 49 -7.69 -17.96 4.55
N GLY A 50 -8.68 -18.68 4.02
CA GLY A 50 -10.10 -18.57 4.37
C GLY A 50 -10.61 -17.13 4.55
N PRO A 51 -10.93 -16.68 5.79
CA PRO A 51 -11.43 -15.33 6.06
C PRO A 51 -10.54 -14.17 5.58
N MET A 52 -9.24 -14.40 5.42
CA MET A 52 -8.30 -13.35 4.98
C MET A 52 -8.44 -12.98 3.49
N GLN A 53 -9.31 -13.67 2.73
CA GLN A 53 -9.55 -13.34 1.32
C GLN A 53 -10.12 -11.93 1.11
N THR A 54 -10.85 -11.38 2.09
CA THR A 54 -11.38 -10.00 2.02
C THR A 54 -10.37 -8.95 2.45
N MET A 55 -9.24 -9.35 3.03
CA MET A 55 -8.28 -8.44 3.68
C MET A 55 -7.81 -7.32 2.75
N LEU A 56 -7.60 -7.60 1.46
CA LEU A 56 -7.23 -6.58 0.48
C LEU A 56 -8.28 -5.45 0.37
N GLN A 57 -9.56 -5.80 0.38
CA GLN A 57 -10.66 -4.83 0.33
C GLN A 57 -10.77 -4.07 1.65
N ASP A 58 -10.59 -4.79 2.77
CA ASP A 58 -10.65 -4.21 4.11
C ASP A 58 -9.49 -3.25 4.38
N ILE A 59 -8.26 -3.54 3.90
CA ILE A 59 -7.11 -2.61 3.95
C ILE A 59 -7.47 -1.30 3.25
N ASN A 60 -7.98 -1.37 2.02
CA ASN A 60 -8.33 -0.18 1.26
C ASN A 60 -9.42 0.65 1.94
N ARG A 61 -10.43 0.00 2.53
CA ARG A 61 -11.50 0.66 3.28
C ARG A 61 -10.94 1.40 4.50
N VAL A 62 -10.19 0.70 5.35
CA VAL A 62 -9.65 1.26 6.60
C VAL A 62 -8.65 2.39 6.33
N CYS A 63 -7.80 2.24 5.32
CA CYS A 63 -6.90 3.29 4.87
C CYS A 63 -7.69 4.54 4.42
N ALA A 64 -8.76 4.37 3.62
CA ALA A 64 -9.60 5.48 3.18
C ALA A 64 -10.31 6.19 4.35
N GLU A 65 -10.84 5.43 5.32
CA GLU A 65 -11.47 5.97 6.55
C GLU A 65 -10.48 6.78 7.41
N ALA A 66 -9.21 6.37 7.43
CA ALA A 66 -8.14 7.07 8.15
C ALA A 66 -7.50 8.22 7.34
N GLU A 67 -8.03 8.55 6.16
CA GLU A 67 -7.46 9.53 5.21
C GLU A 67 -5.99 9.25 4.85
N ARG A 68 -5.59 7.96 4.83
CA ARG A 68 -4.23 7.52 4.48
C ARG A 68 -4.30 6.59 3.27
N ALA A 69 -3.49 6.82 2.24
CA ALA A 69 -3.45 5.91 1.10
C ALA A 69 -2.47 4.75 1.38
N PRO A 70 -2.83 3.49 1.05
CA PRO A 70 -1.86 2.41 1.06
C PRO A 70 -0.83 2.64 -0.07
N VAL A 71 0.42 2.28 0.20
CA VAL A 71 1.52 2.36 -0.77
C VAL A 71 1.64 1.04 -1.50
N TYR A 72 1.74 1.09 -2.82
CA TYR A 72 1.86 -0.08 -3.68
C TYR A 72 3.26 -0.14 -4.29
N ALA A 73 3.81 -1.35 -4.39
CA ALA A 73 5.09 -1.61 -5.04
C ALA A 73 5.11 -2.98 -5.72
N ALA A 74 6.01 -3.17 -6.69
CA ALA A 74 6.28 -4.48 -7.27
C ALA A 74 7.17 -5.32 -6.34
N ALA A 75 6.80 -6.58 -6.12
CA ALA A 75 7.48 -7.49 -5.20
C ALA A 75 7.45 -8.95 -5.65
N GLY A 76 8.00 -9.82 -4.81
CA GLY A 76 8.34 -11.21 -5.11
C GLY A 76 9.85 -11.33 -5.40
N ASP A 77 10.45 -12.44 -5.01
CA ASP A 77 11.91 -12.58 -4.97
C ASP A 77 12.58 -12.33 -6.33
N ALA A 78 12.02 -12.93 -7.39
CA ALA A 78 12.49 -12.74 -8.76
C ALA A 78 12.24 -11.30 -9.27
N THR A 79 11.12 -10.70 -8.87
CA THR A 79 10.77 -9.31 -9.18
C THR A 79 11.76 -8.33 -8.54
N SER A 80 12.04 -8.50 -7.25
CA SER A 80 13.00 -7.67 -6.51
C SER A 80 14.40 -7.80 -7.09
N THR A 81 14.80 -9.01 -7.51
CA THR A 81 16.07 -9.24 -8.20
C THR A 81 16.12 -8.51 -9.54
N ALA A 82 15.06 -8.61 -10.35
CA ALA A 82 14.98 -7.92 -11.64
C ALA A 82 15.09 -6.39 -11.48
N LEU A 83 14.36 -5.82 -10.51
CA LEU A 83 14.39 -4.39 -10.20
C LEU A 83 15.77 -3.94 -9.74
N ALA A 84 16.41 -4.71 -8.84
CA ALA A 84 17.75 -4.38 -8.33
C ALA A 84 18.79 -4.40 -9.45
N VAL A 85 18.81 -5.43 -10.29
CA VAL A 85 19.73 -5.49 -11.44
C VAL A 85 19.45 -4.35 -12.41
N GLN A 86 18.19 -4.07 -12.73
CA GLN A 86 17.85 -2.98 -13.64
C GLN A 86 18.26 -1.60 -13.09
N ALA A 87 18.18 -1.40 -11.77
CA ALA A 87 18.67 -0.19 -11.12
C ALA A 87 20.20 -0.07 -11.19
N LEU A 88 20.93 -1.17 -10.97
CA LEU A 88 22.40 -1.20 -11.11
C LEU A 88 22.85 -0.92 -12.54
N LEU A 89 22.19 -1.52 -13.54
CA LEU A 89 22.49 -1.28 -14.96
C LEU A 89 22.29 0.18 -15.37
N ARG A 90 21.34 0.90 -14.75
CA ARG A 90 21.15 2.35 -14.99
C ARG A 90 22.30 3.20 -14.45
N GLN A 91 23.06 2.70 -13.48
CA GLN A 91 24.19 3.39 -12.87
C GLN A 91 25.53 3.03 -13.53
N ASP A 92 25.58 1.96 -14.32
CA ASP A 92 26.80 1.48 -14.96
C ASP A 92 27.14 2.32 -16.21
N PRO A 93 28.30 3.02 -16.23
CA PRO A 93 28.73 3.81 -17.38
C PRO A 93 29.02 2.98 -18.64
N GLY A 94 29.32 1.69 -18.51
CA GLY A 94 29.48 0.74 -19.62
C GLY A 94 28.15 0.32 -20.25
N TYR A 95 27.05 0.42 -19.51
CA TYR A 95 25.68 0.28 -19.99
C TYR A 95 25.05 1.66 -20.24
N SER A 96 25.85 2.57 -20.81
CA SER A 96 25.42 3.94 -21.11
C SER A 96 24.06 3.96 -21.82
N ALA A 97 23.33 5.06 -21.66
CA ALA A 97 22.02 5.24 -22.29
C ALA A 97 22.03 4.93 -23.80
N GLU A 98 23.19 5.03 -24.45
CA GLU A 98 23.38 4.71 -25.86
C GLU A 98 23.45 3.20 -26.16
N ALA A 99 24.07 2.40 -25.30
CA ALA A 99 24.07 0.94 -25.40
C ALA A 99 22.66 0.36 -25.18
N ILE A 100 21.92 0.95 -24.22
CA ILE A 100 20.51 0.62 -23.97
C ILE A 100 19.63 1.04 -25.15
N ARG A 101 19.81 2.25 -25.71
CA ARG A 101 19.05 2.73 -26.88
C ARG A 101 19.28 1.90 -28.15
N ARG A 102 20.47 1.33 -28.33
CA ARG A 102 20.79 0.44 -29.46
C ARG A 102 20.18 -0.95 -29.31
N SER A 103 19.80 -1.36 -28.09
CA SER A 103 19.06 -2.58 -27.87
C SER A 103 17.57 -2.33 -28.14
N SER A 104 17.01 -3.00 -29.14
CA SER A 104 15.56 -3.01 -29.41
C SER A 104 14.74 -3.73 -28.32
N HIS A 105 15.41 -4.29 -27.31
CA HIS A 105 14.81 -5.10 -26.25
C HIS A 105 15.32 -4.67 -24.88
N ALA A 106 14.49 -4.81 -23.85
CA ALA A 106 14.90 -4.61 -22.47
C ALA A 106 16.05 -5.56 -22.10
N LEU A 107 16.94 -5.07 -21.22
CA LEU A 107 18.07 -5.84 -20.71
C LEU A 107 17.68 -6.78 -19.59
N VAL A 108 16.62 -6.45 -18.85
CA VAL A 108 16.03 -7.28 -17.81
C VAL A 108 14.58 -7.56 -18.15
N SER A 109 14.22 -8.83 -18.19
CA SER A 109 12.86 -9.31 -18.38
C SER A 109 12.42 -10.14 -17.20
N LEU A 110 11.13 -10.07 -16.84
CA LEU A 110 10.53 -10.86 -15.78
C LEU A 110 9.40 -11.72 -16.34
N LEU A 111 9.56 -13.05 -16.27
CA LEU A 111 8.53 -14.04 -16.62
C LEU A 111 7.75 -14.45 -15.36
N GLY A 112 6.42 -14.48 -15.46
CA GLY A 112 5.54 -14.86 -14.35
C GLY A 112 4.08 -14.94 -14.74
N GLY A 113 3.21 -15.31 -13.79
CA GLY A 113 1.75 -15.31 -13.96
C GLY A 113 1.12 -14.18 -13.16
N VAL A 114 0.13 -13.49 -13.74
CA VAL A 114 -0.70 -12.48 -13.06
C VAL A 114 -2.17 -12.71 -13.37
N GLY A 115 -3.06 -12.23 -12.50
CA GLY A 115 -4.48 -12.18 -12.80
C GLY A 115 -4.79 -11.10 -13.83
N ARG A 116 -5.86 -11.29 -14.61
CA ARG A 116 -6.38 -10.24 -15.50
C ARG A 116 -7.22 -9.22 -14.71
N ASP A 117 -6.55 -8.52 -13.81
CA ASP A 117 -7.16 -7.59 -12.87
C ASP A 117 -6.35 -6.29 -12.70
N GLN A 118 -6.89 -5.34 -11.92
CA GLN A 118 -6.26 -4.05 -11.69
C GLN A 118 -4.87 -4.15 -11.04
N LEU A 119 -4.64 -5.18 -10.22
CA LEU A 119 -3.34 -5.37 -9.56
C LEU A 119 -2.31 -5.86 -10.57
N GLY A 120 -2.70 -6.76 -11.48
CA GLY A 120 -1.87 -7.26 -12.57
C GLY A 120 -1.44 -6.12 -13.49
N TYR A 121 -2.37 -5.22 -13.85
CA TYR A 121 -2.04 -4.03 -14.66
C TYR A 121 -1.09 -3.09 -13.93
N LYS A 122 -1.36 -2.76 -12.65
CA LYS A 122 -0.44 -1.93 -11.83
C LYS A 122 0.97 -2.52 -11.77
N LEU A 123 1.07 -3.84 -11.59
CA LEU A 123 2.36 -4.53 -11.50
C LEU A 123 3.14 -4.45 -12.82
N GLN A 124 2.45 -4.59 -13.96
CA GLN A 124 3.07 -4.39 -15.28
C GLN A 124 3.57 -2.96 -15.46
N ASP A 125 2.80 -1.96 -15.03
CA ASP A 125 3.17 -0.56 -15.18
C ASP A 125 4.40 -0.22 -14.32
N TYR A 126 4.44 -0.66 -13.06
CA TYR A 126 5.62 -0.50 -12.19
C TYR A 126 6.89 -1.07 -12.82
N LEU A 127 6.80 -2.25 -13.43
CA LEU A 127 7.96 -2.88 -14.06
C LEU A 127 8.42 -2.14 -15.30
N LYS A 128 7.48 -1.72 -16.16
CA LYS A 128 7.78 -0.93 -17.37
C LYS A 128 8.44 0.40 -17.02
N GLU A 129 7.93 1.12 -16.02
CA GLU A 129 8.54 2.36 -15.50
C GLU A 129 9.95 2.11 -14.93
N ALA A 130 10.13 0.99 -14.25
CA ALA A 130 11.44 0.54 -13.79
C ALA A 130 12.37 0.07 -14.91
N GLY A 131 11.89 -0.02 -16.17
CA GLY A 131 12.67 -0.48 -17.32
C GLY A 131 12.84 -1.99 -17.41
N VAL A 132 12.11 -2.74 -16.57
CA VAL A 132 12.03 -4.20 -16.64
C VAL A 132 10.91 -4.56 -17.61
N GLN A 133 11.16 -5.48 -18.54
CA GLN A 133 10.13 -5.98 -19.45
C GLN A 133 9.30 -7.06 -18.75
N PRO A 134 8.01 -6.82 -18.43
CA PRO A 134 7.14 -7.88 -17.97
C PRO A 134 6.81 -8.81 -19.15
N LEU A 135 6.96 -10.12 -18.92
CA LEU A 135 6.56 -11.20 -19.81
C LEU A 135 5.55 -12.05 -19.05
N PHE A 136 4.35 -11.50 -18.82
CA PHE A 136 3.37 -12.16 -17.96
C PHE A 136 2.37 -13.01 -18.74
N SER A 137 2.06 -14.18 -18.18
CA SER A 137 0.87 -14.93 -18.53
C SER A 137 -0.32 -14.37 -17.74
N GLU A 138 -1.30 -13.80 -18.43
CA GLU A 138 -2.51 -13.26 -17.82
C GLU A 138 -3.58 -14.35 -17.66
N ILE A 139 -3.98 -14.60 -16.42
CA ILE A 139 -4.91 -15.68 -16.05
C ILE A 139 -6.26 -15.05 -15.67
N VAL A 140 -7.34 -15.46 -16.34
CA VAL A 140 -8.69 -14.91 -16.11
C VAL A 140 -9.34 -15.45 -14.83
N SER A 141 -9.02 -16.70 -14.47
CA SER A 141 -9.63 -17.41 -13.35
C SER A 141 -8.99 -17.12 -11.99
N GLU A 142 -7.86 -16.42 -11.95
CA GLU A 142 -7.09 -16.16 -10.74
C GLU A 142 -6.84 -14.67 -10.57
N GLN A 143 -6.78 -14.22 -9.32
CA GLN A 143 -6.34 -12.87 -8.99
C GLN A 143 -4.81 -12.80 -8.95
N THR A 144 -4.27 -11.64 -9.27
CA THR A 144 -2.84 -11.35 -9.11
C THR A 144 -2.43 -11.52 -7.65
N GLY A 145 -1.33 -12.24 -7.42
CA GLY A 145 -0.78 -12.44 -6.10
C GLY A 145 -0.34 -11.13 -5.45
N TRP A 146 -0.39 -11.08 -4.12
CA TRP A 146 -0.03 -9.88 -3.38
C TRP A 146 0.63 -10.21 -2.05
N THR A 147 1.34 -9.23 -1.50
CA THR A 147 1.84 -9.29 -0.14
C THR A 147 1.51 -8.00 0.60
N ALA A 148 1.05 -8.09 1.85
CA ALA A 148 0.73 -6.92 2.65
C ALA A 148 1.68 -6.78 3.84
N PHE A 149 2.27 -5.59 3.99
CA PHE A 149 3.00 -5.17 5.17
C PHE A 149 2.11 -4.21 5.96
N LEU A 150 1.64 -4.70 7.10
CA LEU A 150 0.72 -3.97 7.95
C LEU A 150 1.47 -3.43 9.16
N THR A 151 1.41 -2.11 9.33
CA THR A 151 1.99 -1.41 10.47
C THR A 151 0.85 -0.87 11.34
N PRO A 152 0.81 -1.15 12.65
CA PRO A 152 -0.20 -0.54 13.50
C PRO A 152 -0.05 0.98 13.51
N HIS A 153 -1.16 1.72 13.55
CA HIS A 153 -1.12 3.15 13.77
C HIS A 153 -0.33 3.45 15.03
N ARG A 154 0.69 4.31 14.92
CA ARG A 154 1.18 5.02 16.09
C ARG A 154 0.13 6.07 16.38
N GLU A 155 -0.66 5.87 17.42
CA GLU A 155 -1.32 7.00 18.06
C GLU A 155 -0.20 8.02 18.35
N ARG A 156 -0.17 9.12 17.61
CA ARG A 156 0.54 10.29 18.13
C ARG A 156 -0.28 10.66 19.34
N ASP A 157 0.29 10.53 20.53
CA ASP A 157 -0.28 11.01 21.79
C ASP A 157 -0.67 12.49 21.63
N ALA A 158 -1.87 12.76 21.12
CA ALA A 158 -2.48 14.08 21.08
C ALA A 158 -2.87 14.56 22.49
N ALA A 159 -2.44 13.83 23.53
CA ALA A 159 -2.66 14.13 24.94
C ALA A 159 -1.50 14.92 25.59
N HIS A 160 -0.35 15.13 24.93
CA HIS A 160 0.78 15.84 25.55
C HIS A 160 0.97 17.31 25.14
N GLU A 161 0.14 17.88 24.25
CA GLU A 161 0.32 19.27 23.78
C GLU A 161 -0.93 20.17 23.96
N ARG A 162 -1.69 19.95 25.05
CA ARG A 162 -2.73 20.91 25.52
C ARG A 162 -2.74 21.17 27.02
N VAL A 163 -1.65 20.88 27.72
CA VAL A 163 -1.45 21.29 29.12
C VAL A 163 -0.19 22.14 29.19
N SER A 164 -0.28 23.41 28.77
CA SER A 164 0.64 24.50 29.16
C SER A 164 0.25 25.85 28.52
N LEU A 165 -1.04 26.22 28.55
CA LEU A 165 -1.47 27.62 28.38
C LEU A 165 -2.68 27.89 29.29
N ALA A 166 -2.53 27.60 30.58
CA ALA A 166 -3.34 28.21 31.63
C ALA A 166 -2.36 28.88 32.58
N ALA A 167 -2.08 30.16 32.32
CA ALA A 167 -1.41 31.02 33.29
C ALA A 167 -2.35 31.23 34.49
N PRO A 168 -1.83 31.26 35.73
CA PRO A 168 -2.62 31.54 36.91
C PRO A 168 -2.86 33.05 37.04
N GLY A 169 -4.08 33.45 37.34
CA GLY A 169 -4.45 34.84 37.55
C GLY A 169 -5.81 34.94 38.23
N GLU A 170 -5.75 34.94 39.56
CA GLU A 170 -6.66 35.51 40.56
C GLU A 170 -7.79 36.40 40.01
N ASP A 171 -9.04 36.14 40.39
CA ASP A 171 -9.71 37.08 41.30
C ASP A 171 -10.99 36.52 41.93
N GLU A 172 -11.07 36.76 43.22
CA GLU A 172 -12.11 36.38 44.17
C GLU A 172 -13.03 37.58 44.36
N LYS A 173 -14.34 37.50 44.03
CA LYS A 173 -15.45 38.03 44.87
C LYS A 173 -16.84 38.09 44.22
N ARG A 174 -17.82 37.87 45.12
CA ARG A 174 -19.23 38.35 45.18
C ARG A 174 -20.34 37.43 44.65
N ARG A 175 -20.80 36.59 45.58
CA ARG A 175 -22.17 36.47 46.13
C ARG A 175 -23.32 37.18 45.35
N GLY A 176 -24.34 36.38 44.98
CA GLY A 176 -25.67 36.46 45.61
C GLY A 176 -26.85 37.00 44.79
N ALA A 177 -27.97 36.26 44.87
CA ALA A 177 -29.40 36.65 44.81
C ALA A 177 -30.24 36.28 43.56
N GLU A 178 -31.05 35.22 43.74
CA GLU A 178 -32.50 35.05 43.53
C GLU A 178 -33.30 35.59 42.32
N ALA A 179 -34.01 34.64 41.70
CA ALA A 179 -35.46 34.55 41.42
C ALA A 179 -36.18 35.44 40.36
N GLY A 180 -37.04 34.75 39.58
CA GLY A 180 -38.07 35.27 38.66
C GLY A 180 -37.89 34.67 37.25
N GLY A 181 -38.69 33.75 36.73
CA GLY A 181 -40.15 33.73 36.65
C GLY A 181 -40.57 34.04 35.20
N GLY A 182 -40.99 33.04 34.41
CA GLY A 182 -41.53 33.25 33.06
C GLY A 182 -41.52 32.02 32.14
N VAL A 183 -42.70 31.54 31.78
CA VAL A 183 -43.07 30.50 30.80
C VAL A 183 -44.17 31.12 29.91
N PRO A 184 -44.58 30.64 28.70
CA PRO A 184 -43.97 29.83 27.63
C PRO A 184 -44.02 30.52 26.22
N GLY A 185 -43.42 29.90 25.20
CA GLY A 185 -43.72 30.15 23.77
C GLY A 185 -42.82 29.25 22.91
N ASP A 186 -43.30 28.10 22.43
CA ASP A 186 -44.06 27.87 21.18
C ASP A 186 -43.22 27.90 19.88
N SER A 187 -43.52 26.90 19.05
CA SER A 187 -43.30 26.76 17.60
C SER A 187 -41.89 26.82 17.01
N GLY A 188 -41.36 25.65 16.62
CA GLY A 188 -40.11 25.57 15.84
C GLY A 188 -39.72 24.20 15.29
N ARG A 189 -40.67 23.34 14.90
CA ARG A 189 -40.36 22.12 14.12
C ARG A 189 -39.99 22.48 12.68
N ARG A 190 -38.70 22.46 12.33
CA ARG A 190 -38.23 22.15 10.96
C ARG A 190 -36.88 21.43 11.02
N ARG A 191 -36.92 20.10 11.07
CA ARG A 191 -35.82 19.25 10.60
C ARG A 191 -36.23 18.71 9.23
N GLN A 192 -35.54 19.15 8.18
CA GLN A 192 -35.49 18.40 6.93
C GLN A 192 -34.28 17.46 7.03
N PRO A 193 -34.46 16.15 6.86
CA PRO A 193 -33.42 15.29 6.35
C PRO A 193 -33.57 15.17 4.82
N VAL A 194 -32.49 15.51 4.13
CA VAL A 194 -32.26 15.23 2.73
C VAL A 194 -32.28 13.71 2.55
N GLN A 195 -33.28 13.19 1.84
CA GLN A 195 -33.28 11.83 1.32
C GLN A 195 -32.63 11.84 -0.06
N VAL A 196 -31.43 11.25 -0.17
CA VAL A 196 -30.88 10.80 -1.45
C VAL A 196 -30.97 9.27 -1.44
N GLY A 197 -31.83 8.73 -2.29
CA GLY A 197 -31.67 7.37 -2.82
C GLY A 197 -31.02 7.44 -4.22
N PRO A 198 -30.67 6.31 -4.87
CA PRO A 198 -31.05 4.95 -4.51
C PRO A 198 -29.87 3.98 -4.34
N SER A 199 -30.11 2.98 -3.50
CA SER A 199 -29.47 1.67 -3.55
C SER A 199 -29.78 0.97 -4.87
N ALA A 200 -28.77 0.41 -5.53
CA ALA A 200 -28.88 -0.83 -6.31
C ALA A 200 -27.49 -1.27 -6.78
N LEU A 201 -26.89 -2.23 -6.07
CA LEU A 201 -26.05 -3.28 -6.66
C LEU A 201 -25.89 -4.40 -5.62
N GLN A 202 -26.94 -5.23 -5.57
CA GLN A 202 -26.82 -6.63 -5.18
C GLN A 202 -26.69 -7.45 -6.47
N SER A 203 -25.66 -8.29 -6.57
CA SER A 203 -25.77 -9.73 -6.93
C SER A 203 -24.35 -10.28 -7.10
N LEU A 204 -23.94 -11.20 -6.22
CA LEU A 204 -23.97 -12.67 -6.36
C LEU A 204 -22.68 -13.24 -6.97
N GLY A 205 -21.89 -13.86 -6.09
CA GLY A 205 -21.40 -15.23 -6.22
C GLY A 205 -20.53 -15.61 -7.42
N ALA A 206 -19.26 -15.86 -7.14
CA ALA A 206 -18.58 -17.07 -7.59
C ALA A 206 -17.37 -17.32 -6.68
N GLY A 207 -17.32 -18.50 -6.05
CA GLY A 207 -16.14 -18.98 -5.36
C GLY A 207 -15.01 -19.17 -6.36
N GLY A 208 -14.11 -18.20 -6.43
CA GLY A 208 -12.81 -18.33 -7.09
C GLY A 208 -11.79 -18.78 -6.06
N SER A 209 -10.99 -19.78 -6.40
CA SER A 209 -9.80 -20.15 -5.63
C SER A 209 -8.95 -18.89 -5.39
N GLY A 210 -8.93 -18.45 -4.14
CA GLY A 210 -8.35 -17.17 -3.74
C GLY A 210 -6.90 -17.03 -4.18
N GLY A 211 -6.55 -15.84 -4.67
CA GLY A 211 -5.16 -15.49 -4.96
C GLY A 211 -4.29 -15.75 -3.73
N ARG A 212 -3.07 -16.25 -3.96
CA ARG A 212 -2.13 -16.52 -2.87
C ARG A 212 -1.60 -15.18 -2.36
N GLY A 213 -2.17 -14.71 -1.25
CA GLY A 213 -1.66 -13.55 -0.51
C GLY A 213 -0.68 -13.99 0.57
N VAL A 214 0.31 -13.17 0.89
CA VAL A 214 1.18 -13.34 2.07
C VAL A 214 1.17 -12.05 2.89
N CYS A 215 0.81 -12.11 4.16
CA CYS A 215 0.78 -10.95 5.04
C CYS A 215 1.94 -11.00 6.02
N ARG A 216 2.61 -9.86 6.21
CA ARG A 216 3.59 -9.63 7.26
C ARG A 216 3.09 -8.53 8.17
N GLY A 217 2.81 -8.87 9.43
CA GLY A 217 2.66 -7.86 10.47
C GLY A 217 4.06 -7.45 10.92
N HIS A 218 4.40 -6.17 10.93
CA HIS A 218 5.62 -5.70 11.58
C HIS A 218 5.24 -4.84 12.78
N ILE A 219 5.67 -5.27 13.98
CA ILE A 219 5.62 -4.44 15.18
C ILE A 219 7.08 -4.15 15.54
N PRO A 220 7.55 -2.90 15.45
CA PRO A 220 8.93 -2.59 15.80
C PRO A 220 9.20 -2.96 17.26
N ASP A 221 10.33 -3.62 17.50
CA ASP A 221 10.76 -4.02 18.85
C ASP A 221 10.96 -2.77 19.72
N GLY A 222 10.26 -2.72 20.86
CA GLY A 222 10.25 -1.58 21.79
C GLY A 222 8.90 -1.27 22.45
N LEU A 223 7.87 -2.10 22.25
CA LEU A 223 6.52 -1.93 22.79
C LEU A 223 6.00 -3.21 23.48
N LEU A 224 6.75 -3.70 24.48
CA LEU A 224 6.24 -4.56 25.55
C LEU A 224 6.74 -4.03 26.89
#